data_AF-A0A534VJD7-F1
#
_entry.id   AF-A0A534VJD7-F1
#
_cell.length_a   1.000
_cell.length_b   1.000
_cell.length_c   1.000
_cell.angle_alpha   90.00
_cell.angle_beta   90.00
_cell.angle_gamma   90.00
#
_symmetry.space_group_name_H-M   'P 1'
#
loop_
_entity.id
_entity.type
_entity.pdbx_description
1 polymer ?
#
loop_
_entity_poly.entity_id
_entity_poly.type
_entity_poly.pdbx_seq_one_letter_code
_entity_poly.pdbx_strand_id
1 'polypeptide(L)'
;MGTLYARCKIENPVDRTRSVVLQKLLVDTGSEFTWVPEKTLERIGVRREKKDVSFVLANGEQVTRSVGFGIIRFDKYFTIDEVVFGEPGDLM
;
A
#
# COMPACT_ATOMS: atom_id res chain seq x y z
N MET A 1 -23.22 -6.64 -3.50
CA MET A 1 -22.04 -6.15 -4.24
C MET A 1 -20.86 -7.03 -3.86
N GLY A 2 -20.03 -7.46 -4.81
CA GLY A 2 -18.93 -8.40 -4.53
C GLY A 2 -17.62 -7.68 -4.23
N THR A 3 -16.72 -8.35 -3.51
CA THR A 3 -15.36 -7.88 -3.24
C THR A 3 -14.39 -8.47 -4.26
N LEU A 4 -13.53 -7.66 -4.86
CA LEU A 4 -12.49 -8.11 -5.79
C LEU A 4 -11.12 -8.05 -5.10
N TYR A 5 -10.36 -9.14 -5.21
CA TYR A 5 -8.99 -9.20 -4.75
C TYR A 5 -8.04 -9.44 -5.93
N ALA A 6 -6.90 -8.76 -5.91
CA ALA A 6 -5.83 -8.93 -6.87
C ALA A 6 -4.56 -9.46 -6.19
N ARG A 7 -3.82 -10.30 -6.93
CA ARG A 7 -2.45 -10.67 -6.57
C ARG A 7 -1.49 -9.65 -7.17
N CYS A 8 -0.83 -8.86 -6.32
CA CYS A 8 0.11 -7.83 -6.75
C CYS A 8 1.50 -8.08 -6.17
N LYS A 9 2.54 -7.69 -6.91
CA LYS A 9 3.91 -7.61 -6.39
C LYS A 9 4.22 -6.15 -6.06
N ILE A 10 4.65 -5.89 -4.84
CA ILE A 10 5.16 -4.58 -4.41
C ILE A 10 6.68 -4.65 -4.42
N GLU A 11 7.32 -3.75 -5.17
CA GLU A 11 8.77 -3.69 -5.31
C GLU A 11 9.28 -2.34 -4.78
N ASN A 12 10.44 -2.37 -4.14
CA ASN A 12 11.11 -1.14 -3.75
C ASN A 12 11.64 -0.42 -5.01
N PRO A 13 11.33 0.87 -5.22
CA PRO A 13 11.76 1.59 -6.42
C PRO A 13 13.27 1.82 -6.49
N VAL A 14 13.97 1.84 -5.35
CA VAL A 14 15.43 2.01 -5.26
C VAL A 14 16.16 0.69 -5.50
N ASP A 15 15.62 -0.43 -5.02
CA ASP A 15 16.17 -1.77 -5.20
C ASP A 15 15.06 -2.78 -5.48
N ARG A 16 14.82 -3.07 -6.77
CA ARG A 16 13.73 -3.94 -7.22
C ARG A 16 13.90 -5.41 -6.83
N THR A 17 15.08 -5.82 -6.39
CA THR A 17 15.28 -7.18 -5.84
C THR A 17 14.54 -7.34 -4.51
N ARG A 18 14.39 -6.25 -3.75
CA ARG A 18 13.57 -6.21 -2.53
C ARG A 18 12.11 -6.03 -2.90
N SER A 19 11.37 -7.11 -2.81
CA SER A 19 9.97 -7.15 -3.20
C SER A 19 9.18 -8.19 -2.43
N VAL A 20 7.86 -8.08 -2.50
CA VAL A 20 6.92 -8.95 -1.82
C VAL A 20 5.69 -9.17 -2.71
N VAL A 21 5.17 -10.38 -2.72
CA VAL A 21 3.90 -10.69 -3.38
C VAL A 21 2.78 -10.68 -2.34
N LEU A 22 1.81 -9.80 -2.54
CA LEU A 22 0.55 -9.75 -1.80
C LEU A 22 -0.47 -10.61 -2.54
N GLN A 23 -0.93 -11.70 -1.91
CA GLN A 23 -1.84 -12.66 -2.54
C GLN A 23 -3.28 -12.14 -2.65
N LYS A 24 -3.70 -11.31 -1.70
CA LYS A 24 -5.05 -10.75 -1.61
C LYS A 24 -4.98 -9.27 -1.28
N LEU A 25 -4.76 -8.44 -2.30
CA LEU A 25 -4.92 -6.99 -2.19
C LEU A 25 -6.36 -6.65 -2.58
N LEU A 26 -7.10 -5.98 -1.70
CA LEU A 26 -8.45 -5.50 -2.00
C LEU A 26 -8.39 -4.45 -3.10
N VAL A 27 -9.22 -4.60 -4.14
CA VAL A 27 -9.43 -3.54 -5.14
C VAL A 27 -10.55 -2.65 -4.63
N ASP A 28 -10.19 -1.45 -4.19
CA ASP A 28 -11.11 -0.44 -3.69
C ASP A 28 -11.02 0.83 -4.53
N THR A 29 -12.06 1.12 -5.32
CA THR A 29 -12.14 2.33 -6.14
C THR A 29 -12.46 3.59 -5.33
N GLY A 30 -12.81 3.44 -4.04
CA GLY A 30 -13.03 4.56 -3.11
C GLY A 30 -11.75 5.01 -2.40
N SER A 31 -10.67 4.26 -2.48
CA SER A 31 -9.36 4.64 -1.91
C SER A 31 -8.50 5.33 -2.96
N GLU A 32 -8.05 6.55 -2.67
CA GLU A 32 -7.11 7.29 -3.53
C GLU A 32 -5.68 6.72 -3.47
N PHE A 33 -5.33 6.08 -2.35
CA PHE A 33 -3.98 5.56 -2.11
C PHE A 33 -3.97 4.04 -2.03
N THR A 34 -2.81 3.44 -2.33
CA THR A 34 -2.57 2.03 -2.05
C THR A 34 -2.13 1.86 -0.60
N TRP A 35 -2.92 1.15 0.21
CA TRP A 35 -2.57 0.84 1.59
C TRP A 35 -1.91 -0.53 1.69
N VAL A 36 -0.74 -0.58 2.35
CA VAL A 36 0.02 -1.82 2.55
C VAL A 36 0.41 -1.94 4.01
N PRO A 37 0.34 -3.13 4.64
CA PRO A 37 0.79 -3.29 6.01
C PRO A 37 2.20 -2.76 6.21
N GLU A 38 2.41 -1.90 7.21
CA GLU A 38 3.67 -1.19 7.40
C GLU A 38 4.88 -2.13 7.49
N LYS A 39 4.72 -3.26 8.21
CA LYS A 39 5.75 -4.29 8.37
C LYS A 39 6.16 -4.91 7.03
N THR A 40 5.25 -4.95 6.06
CA THR A 40 5.54 -5.44 4.71
C THR A 40 6.44 -4.46 3.96
N LEU A 41 6.12 -3.17 4.00
CA LEU A 41 6.91 -2.10 3.37
C LEU A 41 8.29 -1.97 4.02
N GLU A 42 8.36 -2.03 5.35
CA GLU A 42 9.61 -2.02 6.13
C GLU A 42 10.51 -3.19 5.75
N ARG A 43 9.96 -4.39 5.63
CA ARG A 43 10.70 -5.60 5.23
C ARG A 43 11.34 -5.47 3.85
N ILE A 44 10.68 -4.81 2.89
CA ILE A 44 11.26 -4.55 1.55
C ILE A 44 12.04 -3.24 1.49
N GLY A 45 12.14 -2.51 2.61
CA GLY A 45 12.97 -1.30 2.73
C GLY A 45 12.42 -0.09 2.01
N VAL A 46 11.12 -0.04 1.74
CA VAL A 46 10.48 1.19 1.26
C VAL A 46 10.64 2.25 2.33
N ARG A 47 11.11 3.43 1.95
CA ARG A 47 11.32 4.54 2.88
C ARG A 47 10.01 5.29 3.11
N ARG A 48 9.86 5.82 4.32
CA ARG A 48 8.80 6.79 4.66
C ARG A 48 9.26 8.15 4.12
N GLU A 49 8.66 8.60 3.03
CA GLU A 49 9.01 9.84 2.32
C GLU A 49 8.14 11.02 2.80
N LYS A 50 6.90 10.74 3.21
CA LYS A 50 6.00 11.69 3.90
C LYS A 50 5.64 11.18 5.29
N LYS A 51 5.47 12.08 6.24
CA LYS A 51 5.02 11.81 7.61
C LYS A 51 3.77 12.61 7.92
N ASP A 52 2.99 12.11 8.87
CA ASP A 52 1.79 12.77 9.40
C ASP A 52 0.75 13.18 8.35
N VAL A 53 0.63 12.39 7.28
CA VAL A 53 -0.38 12.62 6.24
C VAL A 53 -1.75 12.20 6.79
N SER A 54 -2.71 13.11 6.76
CA SER A 54 -4.06 12.89 7.29
C SER A 54 -4.94 12.08 6.31
N PHE A 55 -5.66 11.10 6.84
CA PHE A 55 -6.62 10.29 6.10
C PHE A 55 -7.93 10.17 6.90
N VAL A 56 -9.04 10.04 6.18
CA VAL A 56 -10.34 9.66 6.75
C VAL A 56 -10.58 8.21 6.36
N LEU A 57 -10.65 7.32 7.35
CA LEU A 57 -10.92 5.91 7.14
C LEU A 57 -12.41 5.67 6.79
N ALA A 58 -12.75 4.48 6.32
CA ALA A 58 -14.12 4.13 5.94
C ALA A 58 -15.12 4.23 7.11
N ASN A 59 -14.65 4.13 8.36
CA ASN A 59 -15.45 4.32 9.58
C ASN A 59 -15.62 5.81 9.97
N GLY A 60 -15.06 6.75 9.22
CA GLY A 60 -15.08 8.19 9.49
C GLY A 60 -13.98 8.69 10.44
N GLU A 61 -13.14 7.80 10.97
CA GLU A 61 -12.03 8.17 11.85
C GLU A 61 -10.94 8.92 11.09
N GLN A 62 -10.40 9.98 11.71
CA GLN A 62 -9.24 10.70 11.20
C GLN A 62 -7.96 10.11 11.78
N VAL A 63 -7.08 9.64 10.91
CA VAL A 63 -5.78 9.08 11.29
C VAL A 63 -4.66 9.80 10.55
N THR A 64 -3.43 9.70 11.08
CA THR A 64 -2.23 10.12 10.36
C THR A 64 -1.34 8.92 10.06
N ARG A 65 -0.81 8.86 8.84
CA ARG A 65 0.09 7.78 8.41
C ARG A 65 1.31 8.32 7.68
N SER A 66 2.35 7.49 7.65
CA SER A 66 3.48 7.74 6.75
C SER A 66 3.17 7.22 5.35
N VAL A 67 3.76 7.86 4.34
CA VAL A 67 3.63 7.47 2.93
C VAL A 67 5.01 7.31 2.33
N GLY A 68 5.18 6.31 1.48
CA GLY A 68 6.39 6.10 0.68
C GLY A 68 6.03 5.86 -0.78
N PHE A 69 7.02 5.44 -1.57
CA PHE A 69 6.81 5.08 -2.97
C PHE A 69 7.08 3.58 -3.18
N GLY A 70 6.18 2.91 -3.89
CA GLY A 70 6.31 1.51 -4.27
C GLY A 70 6.06 1.32 -5.75
N ILE A 71 6.74 0.36 -6.38
CA ILE A 71 6.31 -0.14 -7.69
C ILE A 71 5.25 -1.20 -7.44
N ILE A 72 4.04 -0.95 -7.92
CA ILE A 72 2.94 -1.90 -7.88
C ILE A 72 2.88 -2.61 -9.23
N ARG A 73 3.06 -3.92 -9.22
CA ARG A 73 3.00 -4.77 -10.43
C ARG A 73 1.85 -5.75 -10.34
N PHE A 74 1.00 -5.72 -11.37
CA PHE A 74 -0.09 -6.65 -11.58
C PHE A 74 0.06 -7.26 -12.99
N ASP A 75 0.40 -8.54 -13.05
CA ASP A 75 0.75 -9.22 -14.31
C ASP A 75 1.81 -8.43 -15.11
N LYS A 76 1.52 -8.06 -16.37
CA LYS A 76 2.40 -7.25 -17.22
C LYS A 76 2.35 -5.75 -16.92
N TYR A 77 1.34 -5.29 -16.18
CA TYR A 77 1.13 -3.89 -15.86
C TYR A 77 1.90 -3.51 -14.60
N PHE A 78 2.45 -2.30 -14.58
CA PHE A 78 3.06 -1.75 -13.38
C PHE A 78 3.06 -0.23 -13.40
N THR A 79 3.08 0.35 -12.19
CA THR A 79 3.24 1.78 -11.98
C THR A 79 4.07 2.04 -10.72
N ILE A 80 4.62 3.24 -10.59
CA ILE A 80 5.07 3.75 -9.29
C ILE A 80 3.88 4.49 -8.68
N ASP A 81 3.62 4.24 -7.41
CA ASP A 81 2.52 4.85 -6.68
C ASP A 81 2.92 5.20 -5.24
N GLU A 82 2.15 6.08 -4.63
CA GLU A 82 2.21 6.36 -3.20
C GLU A 82 1.62 5.19 -2.41
N VAL A 83 2.42 4.63 -1.49
CA VAL A 83 2.00 3.54 -0.61
C VAL A 83 1.91 4.02 0.82
N VAL A 84 0.72 3.90 1.41
CA VAL A 84 0.47 4.23 2.81
C VAL A 84 0.95 3.06 3.68
N PHE A 85 1.69 3.40 4.73
CA PHE A 85 2.11 2.45 5.76
C PHE A 85 0.94 2.19 6.70
N GLY A 86 0.10 1.21 6.36
CA GLY A 86 -1.09 0.84 7.13
C GLY A 86 -0.74 0.16 8.44
N GLU A 87 -1.32 0.66 9.52
CA GLU A 87 -1.22 0.14 10.89
C GLU A 87 -2.25 -0.98 11.14
N PRO A 88 -2.07 -1.81 12.19
CA PRO A 88 -3.08 -2.80 12.57
C PRO A 88 -4.45 -2.16 12.80
N GLY A 89 -5.46 -2.61 12.06
CA GLY A 89 -6.83 -2.08 12.12
C GLY A 89 -7.25 -1.28 10.89
N ASP A 90 -6.30 -0.70 10.13
CA ASP A 90 -6.61 0.14 8.96
C ASP A 90 -7.16 -0.65 7.76
N LEU A 91 -6.84 -1.95 7.69
CA LEU A 91 -7.07 -2.82 6.53
C LEU A 91 -8.11 -3.92 6.81
N MET A 92 -8.99 -3.71 7.80
CA MET A 92 -9.99 -4.69 8.23
C MET A 92 -11.30 -4.58 7.44
#